data_AF-A0A7S2L0Z9-F1
#
_entry.id   AF-A0A7S2L0Z9-F1
#
_cell.length_a   1.000
_cell.length_b   1.000
_cell.length_c   1.000
_cell.angle_alpha   90.00
_cell.angle_beta   90.00
_cell.angle_gamma   90.00
#
_symmetry.space_group_name_H-M   'P 1'
#
loop_
_entity.id
_entity.type
_entity.pdbx_description
1 polymer ?
#
loop_
_entity_poly.entity_id
_entity_poly.type
_entity_poly.pdbx_seq_one_letter_code
_entity_poly.pdbx_strand_id
1 'polypeptide(L)'
;HYAALSQHFPPNIHKSQNDGEYTDINREPFGFLTYNGMDQMRSVGKRFRQRYDRYGHHNSKINGEKRSFLEDWDIQAYSTNYLRTVTSVQCFLDGLIGYHNSVGENRQKQLLHAGGGLRRYYKDAGK
;
A
#
# COMPACT_ATOMS: atom_id res chain seq x y z
N HIS A 1 -12.38 6.85 -10.57
CA HIS A 1 -10.98 6.53 -10.25
C HIS A 1 -10.77 5.91 -8.86
N TYR A 2 -11.31 6.47 -7.77
CA TYR A 2 -11.24 5.87 -6.42
C TYR A 2 -11.71 4.42 -6.34
N ALA A 3 -12.87 4.11 -6.94
CA ALA A 3 -13.46 2.77 -6.92
C ALA A 3 -12.55 1.69 -7.54
N ALA A 4 -11.75 2.04 -8.55
CA ALA A 4 -10.85 1.10 -9.21
C ALA A 4 -9.64 0.74 -8.33
N LEU A 5 -9.07 1.70 -7.60
CA LEU A 5 -7.92 1.42 -6.71
C LEU A 5 -8.32 0.60 -5.48
N SER A 6 -9.50 0.84 -4.91
CA SER A 6 -10.03 0.03 -3.81
C SER A 6 -10.35 -1.42 -4.21
N GLN A 7 -10.58 -1.70 -5.50
CA GLN A 7 -10.73 -3.09 -5.97
C GLN A 7 -9.39 -3.84 -5.97
N HIS A 8 -8.29 -3.15 -6.22
CA HIS A 8 -6.95 -3.77 -6.30
C HIS A 8 -6.25 -3.82 -4.94
N PHE A 9 -6.51 -2.83 -4.09
CA PHE A 9 -5.96 -2.74 -2.74
C PHE A 9 -7.11 -2.48 -1.74
N PRO A 10 -7.97 -3.49 -1.51
CA PRO A 10 -9.09 -3.33 -0.59
C PRO A 10 -8.56 -3.17 0.84
N PRO A 11 -8.96 -2.11 1.56
CA PRO A 11 -8.57 -1.95 2.94
C PRO A 11 -9.36 -2.93 3.82
N ASN A 12 -8.64 -3.61 4.70
CA ASN A 12 -9.21 -4.37 5.79
C ASN A 12 -9.39 -3.44 6.99
N ILE A 13 -10.62 -2.94 7.16
CA ILE A 13 -11.05 -2.12 8.29
C ILE A 13 -11.78 -3.04 9.27
N HIS A 14 -11.23 -3.18 10.46
CA HIS A 14 -11.86 -4.02 11.49
C HIS A 14 -13.17 -3.38 11.97
N LYS A 15 -14.22 -4.17 12.24
CA LYS A 15 -15.52 -3.66 12.71
C LYS A 15 -15.44 -2.81 13.98
N SER A 16 -14.45 -3.03 14.84
CA SER A 16 -14.22 -2.19 16.04
C SER A 16 -13.70 -0.78 15.72
N GLN A 17 -13.43 -0.47 14.45
CA GLN A 17 -12.99 0.84 13.96
C GLN A 17 -14.13 1.45 13.15
N ASN A 18 -14.95 2.28 13.80
CA ASN A 18 -16.06 3.01 13.16
C ASN A 18 -16.98 2.08 12.32
N ASP A 19 -17.37 0.94 12.90
CA ASP A 19 -18.21 -0.09 12.28
C ASP A 19 -17.70 -0.66 10.95
N GLY A 20 -16.39 -0.53 10.69
CA GLY A 20 -15.76 -0.95 9.43
C GLY A 20 -15.82 0.12 8.34
N GLU A 21 -16.22 1.34 8.66
CA GLU A 21 -16.29 2.48 7.74
C GLU A 21 -15.17 3.49 7.99
N TYR A 22 -14.91 4.37 7.01
CA TYR A 22 -13.96 5.47 7.15
C TYR A 22 -14.46 6.55 8.09
N THR A 23 -13.56 7.11 8.90
CA THR A 23 -13.90 8.12 9.92
C THR A 23 -14.42 9.44 9.33
N ASP A 24 -14.02 9.77 8.09
CA ASP A 24 -14.25 11.08 7.47
C ASP A 24 -15.13 11.04 6.22
N ILE A 25 -15.90 9.96 6.01
CA ILE A 25 -16.73 9.80 4.80
C ILE A 25 -17.78 10.92 4.61
N ASN A 26 -18.24 11.54 5.69
CA ASN A 26 -19.29 12.58 5.68
C ASN A 26 -18.74 14.02 5.74
N ARG A 27 -17.44 14.24 5.48
CA ARG A 27 -16.79 15.58 5.60
C ARG A 27 -16.58 16.29 4.27
N GLU A 28 -17.24 15.85 3.21
CA GLU A 28 -17.12 16.46 1.88
C GLU A 28 -17.49 17.96 1.93
N PRO A 29 -16.72 18.87 1.27
CA PRO A 29 -15.57 18.64 0.38
C PRO A 29 -14.19 18.72 1.04
N PHE A 30 -14.08 18.90 2.36
CA PHE A 30 -12.81 19.20 3.02
C PHE A 30 -12.08 17.96 3.50
N GLY A 31 -10.74 17.96 3.38
CA GLY A 31 -9.88 16.90 3.90
C GLY A 31 -9.75 15.67 3.00
N PHE A 32 -10.26 15.71 1.76
CA PHE A 32 -10.07 14.63 0.79
C PHE A 32 -8.71 14.74 0.09
N LEU A 33 -8.18 13.60 -0.34
CA LEU A 33 -6.96 13.58 -1.14
C LEU A 33 -7.25 14.13 -2.53
N THR A 34 -6.50 15.17 -2.93
CA THR A 34 -6.62 15.79 -4.26
C THR A 34 -6.01 14.91 -5.34
N TYR A 35 -6.38 15.13 -6.61
CA TYR A 35 -5.75 14.45 -7.75
C TYR A 35 -4.23 14.60 -7.79
N ASN A 36 -3.73 15.82 -7.55
CA ASN A 36 -2.28 16.06 -7.45
C ASN A 36 -1.65 15.25 -6.30
N GLY A 37 -2.34 15.14 -5.16
CA GLY A 37 -1.89 14.31 -4.05
C GLY A 37 -1.82 12.82 -4.40
N MET A 38 -2.79 12.30 -5.17
CA MET A 38 -2.76 10.92 -5.67
C MET A 38 -1.55 10.67 -6.56
N ASP A 39 -1.28 11.58 -7.51
CA ASP A 39 -0.15 11.44 -8.43
C ASP A 39 1.20 11.55 -7.72
N GLN A 40 1.29 12.41 -6.69
CA GLN A 40 2.45 12.47 -5.81
C GLN A 40 2.71 11.12 -5.13
N MET A 41 1.68 10.52 -4.52
CA MET A 41 1.82 9.23 -3.85
C MET A 41 2.21 8.11 -4.82
N ARG A 42 1.61 8.09 -6.02
CA ARG A 42 1.98 7.14 -7.09
C ARG A 42 3.43 7.31 -7.55
N SER A 43 3.88 8.55 -7.73
CA SER A 43 5.27 8.85 -8.09
C SER A 43 6.25 8.39 -7.01
N VAL A 44 5.91 8.61 -5.74
CA VAL A 44 6.71 8.12 -4.60
C VAL A 44 6.79 6.60 -4.59
N GLY A 45 5.68 5.89 -4.84
CA GLY A 45 5.66 4.43 -4.98
C GLY A 45 6.61 3.93 -6.06
N LYS A 46 6.58 4.54 -7.25
CA LYS A 46 7.49 4.20 -8.38
C LYS A 46 8.96 4.40 -7.99
N ARG A 47 9.28 5.49 -7.30
CA ARG A 47 10.65 5.77 -6.82
C ARG A 47 11.11 4.75 -5.77
N PHE A 48 10.21 4.31 -4.89
CA PHE A 48 10.50 3.24 -3.93
C PHE A 48 10.82 1.94 -4.66
N ARG A 49 9.99 1.53 -5.62
CA ARG A 49 10.26 0.34 -6.45
C ARG A 49 11.64 0.41 -7.09
N GLN A 50 11.93 1.49 -7.81
CA GLN A 50 13.22 1.69 -8.47
C GLN A 50 14.40 1.64 -7.51
N ARG A 51 14.23 2.15 -6.29
CA ARG A 51 15.26 2.10 -5.25
C ARG A 51 15.51 0.67 -4.81
N TYR A 52 14.46 -0.07 -4.45
CA TYR A 52 14.61 -1.42 -3.90
C TYR A 52 14.92 -2.48 -4.97
N ASP A 53 14.53 -2.28 -6.24
CA ASP A 53 14.99 -3.08 -7.37
C ASP A 53 16.53 -3.06 -7.46
N ARG A 54 17.15 -1.89 -7.30
CA ARG A 54 18.62 -1.77 -7.31
C ARG A 54 19.29 -2.54 -6.19
N TYR A 55 18.64 -2.65 -5.02
CA TYR A 55 19.20 -3.36 -3.86
C TYR A 55 18.91 -4.88 -3.90
N GLY A 56 17.76 -5.31 -4.42
CA GLY A 56 17.41 -6.74 -4.56
C GLY A 56 18.32 -7.48 -5.55
N HIS A 57 18.76 -6.78 -6.61
CA HIS A 57 19.68 -7.36 -7.61
C HIS A 57 21.11 -7.60 -7.11
N HIS A 58 21.48 -7.16 -5.90
CA HIS A 58 22.87 -7.29 -5.44
C HIS A 58 23.24 -8.72 -5.04
N ASN A 59 22.27 -9.57 -4.67
CA ASN A 59 22.53 -10.89 -4.07
C ASN A 59 21.79 -12.09 -4.70
N SER A 60 21.11 -11.93 -5.83
CA SER A 60 20.22 -13.00 -6.32
C SER A 60 20.17 -13.09 -7.85
N LYS A 61 21.18 -13.76 -8.41
CA LYS A 61 21.07 -14.41 -9.73
C LYS A 61 20.79 -15.88 -9.48
N ILE A 62 19.57 -16.33 -9.75
CA ILE A 62 19.29 -17.75 -9.95
C ILE A 62 19.33 -17.95 -11.47
N ASN A 63 20.24 -18.79 -11.96
CA ASN A 63 20.39 -19.14 -13.38
C ASN A 63 20.61 -17.96 -14.36
N GLY A 64 21.08 -16.80 -13.89
CA GLY A 64 21.40 -15.64 -14.73
C GLY A 64 20.23 -14.69 -15.02
N GLU A 65 19.02 -15.01 -14.56
CA GLU A 65 17.85 -14.13 -14.70
C GLU A 65 17.75 -13.15 -13.52
N LYS A 66 17.26 -11.93 -13.80
CA LYS A 66 17.00 -10.91 -12.78
C LYS A 66 15.67 -11.23 -12.08
N ARG A 67 15.71 -11.49 -10.78
CA ARG A 67 14.49 -11.64 -9.95
C ARG A 67 13.67 -10.37 -10.00
N SER A 68 12.35 -10.52 -10.05
CA SER A 68 11.43 -9.40 -10.05
C SER A 68 11.23 -8.85 -8.63
N PHE A 69 10.92 -7.54 -8.49
CA PHE A 69 10.68 -6.89 -7.19
C PHE A 69 9.81 -7.71 -6.23
N LEU A 70 8.74 -8.30 -6.75
CA LEU A 70 7.74 -9.00 -5.95
C LEU A 70 8.14 -10.41 -5.54
N GLU A 71 9.24 -10.94 -6.08
CA GLU A 71 9.82 -12.22 -5.63
C GLU A 71 10.70 -12.05 -4.39
N ASP A 72 11.30 -10.87 -4.21
CA ASP A 72 12.24 -10.61 -3.13
C ASP A 72 11.59 -9.90 -1.93
N TRP A 73 10.38 -9.36 -2.09
CA TRP A 73 9.73 -8.53 -1.07
C TRP A 73 8.27 -8.95 -0.80
N ASP A 74 7.99 -9.30 0.45
CA ASP A 74 6.63 -9.37 1.00
C ASP A 74 6.18 -7.98 1.47
N ILE A 75 5.03 -7.50 1.00
CA ILE A 75 4.58 -6.12 1.19
C ILE A 75 3.29 -6.09 2.00
N GLN A 76 3.35 -5.44 3.16
CA GLN A 76 2.20 -5.15 4.00
C GLN A 76 2.11 -3.64 4.22
N ALA A 77 0.90 -3.08 4.17
CA ALA A 77 0.68 -1.66 4.32
C ALA A 77 -0.32 -1.36 5.43
N TYR A 78 -0.01 -0.34 6.23
CA TYR A 78 -0.83 0.09 7.37
C TYR A 78 -1.16 1.57 7.24
N SER A 79 -2.39 1.93 7.53
CA SER A 79 -2.89 3.29 7.46
C SER A 79 -3.80 3.62 8.66
N THR A 80 -3.92 4.91 8.96
CA THR A 80 -4.99 5.41 9.83
C THR A 80 -6.34 5.24 9.13
N ASN A 81 -7.45 5.15 9.87
CA ASN A 81 -8.79 4.96 9.31
C ASN A 81 -9.42 6.26 8.76
N TYR A 82 -8.68 6.99 7.92
CA TYR A 82 -9.20 8.13 7.17
C TYR A 82 -9.16 7.80 5.68
N LEU A 83 -10.20 8.18 4.94
CA LEU A 83 -10.29 7.93 3.51
C LEU A 83 -9.08 8.48 2.79
N ARG A 84 -8.64 9.71 3.13
CA ARG A 84 -7.46 10.33 2.50
C ARG A 84 -6.18 9.51 2.68
N THR A 85 -5.96 8.94 3.87
CA THR A 85 -4.71 8.22 4.18
C THR A 85 -4.72 6.82 3.57
N VAL A 86 -5.86 6.15 3.63
CA VAL A 86 -6.08 4.88 2.93
C VAL A 86 -5.85 5.05 1.43
N THR A 87 -6.42 6.10 0.84
CA THR A 87 -6.27 6.38 -0.60
C THR A 87 -4.83 6.75 -0.96
N SER A 88 -4.15 7.54 -0.14
CA SER A 88 -2.73 7.83 -0.34
C SER A 88 -1.91 6.54 -0.38
N VAL A 89 -2.19 5.58 0.50
CA VAL A 89 -1.52 4.28 0.51
C VAL A 89 -1.90 3.46 -0.73
N GLN A 90 -3.16 3.45 -1.15
CA GLN A 90 -3.58 2.78 -2.38
C GLN A 90 -2.86 3.33 -3.62
N CYS A 91 -2.76 4.66 -3.75
CA CYS A 91 -2.00 5.31 -4.84
C CYS A 91 -0.51 5.00 -4.76
N PHE A 92 0.06 4.95 -3.55
CA PHE A 92 1.44 4.54 -3.35
C PHE A 92 1.68 3.09 -3.78
N LEU A 93 0.82 2.15 -3.36
CA LEU A 93 0.92 0.74 -3.74
C LEU A 93 0.74 0.53 -5.25
N ASP A 94 -0.17 1.29 -5.88
CA ASP A 94 -0.31 1.34 -7.34
C ASP A 94 1.00 1.74 -8.03
N GLY A 95 1.70 2.75 -7.51
CA GLY A 95 3.02 3.13 -8.02
C GLY A 95 4.13 2.10 -7.72
N LEU A 96 4.10 1.48 -6.54
CA LEU A 96 5.13 0.56 -6.04
C LEU A 96 5.09 -0.79 -6.76
N ILE A 97 3.91 -1.39 -6.86
CA ILE A 97 3.71 -2.75 -7.36
C ILE A 97 3.32 -2.71 -8.84
N GLY A 98 2.61 -1.66 -9.25
CA GLY A 98 2.02 -1.55 -10.58
C GLY A 98 0.77 -2.41 -10.71
N TYR A 99 -0.22 -1.89 -11.42
CA TYR A 99 -1.29 -2.71 -11.97
C TYR A 99 -0.79 -3.45 -13.20
N HIS A 100 -0.15 -4.61 -13.01
CA HIS A 100 0.08 -5.52 -14.12
C HIS A 100 -1.21 -6.28 -14.42
N ASN A 101 -1.69 -6.21 -15.67
CA ASN A 101 -2.76 -7.02 -16.26
C ASN A 101 -2.42 -8.54 -16.29
N SER A 102 -1.62 -9.05 -15.35
CA SER A 102 -1.36 -10.48 -15.21
C SER A 102 -2.53 -11.11 -14.47
N VAL A 103 -3.60 -11.36 -15.23
CA VAL A 103 -4.54 -12.45 -14.99
C VAL A 103 -3.69 -13.71 -14.83
N GLY A 104 -3.52 -14.18 -13.59
CA GLY A 104 -2.64 -15.31 -13.32
C GLY A 104 -2.30 -15.40 -11.84
N GLU A 105 -3.25 -15.96 -11.09
CA GLU A 105 -3.08 -16.87 -9.95
C GLU A 105 -1.86 -16.69 -9.02
N ASN A 106 -2.14 -16.55 -7.72
CA ASN A 106 -1.19 -16.58 -6.59
C ASN A 106 -0.33 -15.35 -6.33
N ARG A 107 -0.92 -14.14 -6.33
CA ARG A 107 -0.38 -13.06 -5.48
C ARG A 107 -0.83 -13.32 -4.04
N GLN A 108 0.12 -13.65 -3.16
CA GLN A 108 -0.07 -13.55 -1.72
C GLN A 108 -0.87 -12.29 -1.41
N LYS A 109 -1.94 -12.44 -0.62
CA LYS A 109 -2.88 -11.37 -0.27
C LYS A 109 -2.08 -10.16 0.22
N GLN A 110 -1.92 -9.15 -0.63
CA GLN A 110 -1.29 -7.89 -0.27
C GLN A 110 -2.30 -7.15 0.60
N LEU A 111 -2.06 -7.14 1.90
CA LEU A 111 -3.02 -6.67 2.89
C LEU A 111 -2.76 -5.19 3.19
N LEU A 112 -3.76 -4.36 2.90
CA LEU A 112 -3.86 -3.00 3.40
C LEU A 112 -4.70 -3.02 4.67
N HIS A 113 -4.12 -2.65 5.80
CA HIS A 113 -4.84 -2.53 7.07
C HIS A 113 -5.15 -1.06 7.36
N ALA A 114 -6.38 -0.75 7.75
CA ALA A 114 -6.78 0.59 8.19
C ALA A 114 -7.36 0.55 9.62
N GLY A 115 -7.02 1.54 10.43
CA GLY A 115 -7.49 1.63 11.82
C GLY A 115 -6.56 1.00 12.86
N GLY A 116 -5.26 0.92 12.55
CA GLY A 116 -4.24 0.42 13.46
C GLY A 116 -3.78 1.48 14.45
N GLY A 117 -4.47 1.63 15.59
CA GLY A 117 -3.90 2.22 16.78
C GLY A 117 -2.82 1.30 17.37
N LEU A 118 -1.57 1.46 16.92
CA LEU A 118 -0.34 1.54 17.73
C LEU A 118 -0.12 0.65 18.98
N ARG A 119 -0.77 -0.51 19.14
CA ARG A 119 -0.53 -1.40 20.30
C ARG A 119 0.58 -2.43 20.13
N ARG A 120 1.16 -2.58 18.93
CA ARG A 120 2.28 -3.52 18.69
C ARG A 120 3.62 -2.87 18.36
N TYR A 121 3.68 -1.56 18.14
CA TYR A 121 4.86 -0.91 17.54
C TYR A 121 5.84 -0.25 18.53
N TYR A 122 5.63 -0.38 19.85
CA TYR A 122 6.54 0.13 20.90
C TYR A 122 6.99 -0.95 21.90
N LYS A 123 7.28 -2.17 21.45
CA LYS A 123 7.92 -3.18 22.32
C LYS A 123 9.41 -3.43 22.07
N ASP A 124 10.01 -2.90 21.00
CA ASP A 124 11.44 -3.12 20.69
C ASP A 124 12.22 -1.82 20.46
N ALA A 125 12.12 -0.88 21.39
CA ALA A 125 13.10 0.20 21.51
C ALA A 125 13.25 0.59 22.99
N GLY A 126 13.85 -0.29 23.77
CA GLY A 126 14.09 -0.04 25.20
C GLY A 126 14.58 -1.25 25.97
N LYS A 127 15.79 -1.72 25.65
CA LYS A 127 16.75 -2.24 26.64
C LYS A 127 18.15 -1.86 26.19
#